data_AF-A0A832SE79-F1
#
_entry.id   AF-A0A832SE79-F1
#
_cell.length_a   1.000
_cell.length_b   1.000
_cell.length_c   1.000
_cell.angle_alpha   90.00
_cell.angle_beta   90.00
_cell.angle_gamma   90.00
#
_symmetry.space_group_name_H-M   'P 1'
#
loop_
_entity.id
_entity.type
_entity.pdbx_description
1 polymer ?
#
loop_
_entity_poly.entity_id
_entity_poly.type
_entity_poly.pdbx_seq_one_letter_code
_entity_poly.pdbx_strand_id
1 'polypeptide(L)' 'MASIQQGPNGPVLVLKESALQTKGKDAQQNNIAAAKLVAQLVRSSLGPRGLDKMLVDS' A
#
# COMPACT_ATOMS: atom_id res chain seq x y z
N MET A 1 9.78 11.17 8.10
CA MET A 1 11.06 11.59 8.70
C MET A 1 12.13 10.65 8.18
N ALA A 2 13.02 11.15 7.32
CA ALA A 2 14.08 10.35 6.70
C ALA A 2 15.06 9.85 7.77
N SER A 3 15.36 8.54 7.77
CA SER A 3 16.41 7.98 8.62
C SER A 3 17.75 8.16 7.90
N ILE A 4 18.50 9.19 8.29
CA ILE A 4 19.89 9.35 7.84
C ILE A 4 20.75 8.46 8.75
N GLN A 5 21.28 7.38 8.20
CA GLN A 5 22.23 6.52 8.91
C GLN A 5 23.63 6.89 8.40
N GLN A 6 24.44 7.51 9.27
CA GLN A 6 25.82 7.88 8.95
C GLN A 6 26.72 6.65 9.04
N GLY A 7 27.24 6.20 7.90
CA GLY A 7 28.35 5.26 7.84
C GLY A 7 29.70 6.00 7.82
N PRO A 8 30.84 5.29 7.97
CA PRO A 8 32.17 5.91 8.04
C PRO A 8 32.56 6.76 6.82
N ASN A 9 31.91 6.55 5.66
CA ASN A 9 32.20 7.20 4.38
C ASN A 9 30.96 7.94 3.82
N GLY A 10 30.45 8.93 4.54
CA GLY A 10 29.42 9.85 4.05
C GLY A 10 27.95 9.45 4.35
N PRO A 11 27.00 10.35 4.08
CA PRO A 11 25.58 10.12 4.38
C PRO A 11 24.99 9.04 3.46
N VAL A 12 24.46 7.96 4.06
CA VAL A 12 23.72 6.93 3.31
C VAL A 12 22.25 7.32 3.28
N LEU A 13 21.75 7.69 2.09
CA LEU A 13 20.34 7.97 1.86
C LEU A 13 19.58 6.63 1.75
N VAL A 14 18.84 6.25 2.79
CA VAL A 14 18.13 4.95 2.82
C VAL A 14 16.83 4.99 2.01
N LEU A 15 16.18 6.15 1.93
CA LEU A 15 14.94 6.36 1.19
C LEU A 15 15.02 7.67 0.42
N LYS A 16 14.37 7.72 -0.75
CA LYS A 16 14.26 8.95 -1.55
C LYS A 16 13.57 10.05 -0.74
N GLU A 17 13.89 11.32 -1.01
CA GLU A 17 13.32 12.49 -0.32
C GLU A 17 11.77 12.50 -0.37
N SER A 18 11.19 11.97 -1.45
CA SER A 18 9.75 11.89 -1.66
C SER A 18 9.10 10.59 -1.15
N ALA A 19 9.86 9.72 -0.47
CA ALA A 19 9.35 8.42 -0.04
C ALA A 19 8.44 8.56 1.18
N LEU A 20 7.18 8.17 1.01
CA LEU A 20 6.26 7.97 2.12
C LEU A 20 6.57 6.63 2.79
N GLN A 21 6.76 6.67 4.11
CA GLN A 21 7.00 5.47 4.89
C GLN A 21 6.09 5.44 6.11
N THR A 22 5.26 4.41 6.16
CA THR A 22 4.42 4.07 7.32
C THR A 22 4.98 2.79 7.93
N LYS A 23 5.14 2.73 9.26
CA LYS A 23 5.72 1.56 9.95
C LYS A 23 4.80 1.06 11.07
N GLY A 24 5.06 -0.16 11.53
CA GLY A 24 4.43 -0.70 12.72
C GLY A 24 2.92 -0.93 12.56
N LYS A 25 2.17 -0.66 13.63
CA LYS A 25 0.73 -0.95 13.70
C LYS A 25 -0.08 -0.17 12.66
N ASP A 26 0.29 1.08 12.39
CA ASP A 26 -0.43 1.93 11.43
C ASP A 26 -0.33 1.36 10.00
N ALA A 27 0.86 0.88 9.62
CA ALA A 27 1.05 0.21 8.33
C ALA A 27 0.22 -1.09 8.25
N GLN A 28 0.17 -1.88 9.33
CA GLN A 28 -0.67 -3.08 9.38
C GLN A 28 -2.15 -2.76 9.23
N GLN A 29 -2.66 -1.78 9.99
CA GLN A 29 -4.06 -1.38 9.94
C GLN A 29 -4.45 -0.89 8.53
N ASN A 30 -3.62 -0.04 7.93
CA ASN A 30 -3.83 0.44 6.57
C ASN A 30 -3.85 -0.70 5.55
N ASN A 31 -2.92 -1.65 5.65
CA ASN A 31 -2.86 -2.79 4.74
C ASN A 31 -4.09 -3.72 4.88
N ILE A 32 -4.55 -3.96 6.12
CA ILE A 32 -5.77 -4.75 6.36
C ILE A 32 -7.00 -4.05 5.79
N ALA A 33 -7.11 -2.73 5.97
CA ALA A 33 -8.22 -1.96 5.42
C ALA A 33 -8.24 -2.00 3.89
N ALA A 34 -7.08 -1.80 3.25
CA ALA A 34 -6.93 -1.92 1.80
C ALA A 34 -7.31 -3.31 1.29
N ALA A 35 -6.83 -4.37 1.94
CA ALA A 35 -7.17 -5.74 1.57
C ALA A 35 -8.67 -6.03 1.70
N LYS A 36 -9.32 -5.54 2.76
CA LYS A 36 -10.78 -5.65 2.95
C LYS A 36 -11.55 -4.95 1.84
N LEU A 37 -11.11 -3.76 1.43
CA LEU A 37 -11.74 -3.02 0.34
C LEU A 37 -11.64 -3.77 -0.99
N VAL A 38 -10.45 -4.28 -1.32
CA VAL A 38 -10.25 -5.09 -2.53
C VAL A 38 -11.12 -6.35 -2.49
N ALA A 39 -11.16 -7.04 -1.35
CA ALA A 39 -12.01 -8.22 -1.18
C ALA A 39 -13.50 -7.90 -1.37
N GLN A 40 -13.97 -6.77 -0.86
CA GLN A 40 -15.35 -6.31 -1.05
C GLN A 40 -15.65 -5.99 -2.52
N LEU A 41 -14.71 -5.35 -3.23
CA LEU A 41 -14.85 -4.99 -4.63
C LEU A 41 -15.08 -6.22 -5.52
N VAL A 42 -14.32 -7.29 -5.29
CA VAL A 42 -14.37 -8.51 -6.10
C VAL A 42 -15.44 -9.51 -5.63
N ARG A 43 -15.99 -9.34 -4.42
CA ARG A 43 -16.92 -10.31 -3.80
C ARG A 43 -18.11 -10.66 -4.69
N SER A 44 -18.70 -9.67 -5.36
CA SER A 44 -19.88 -9.90 -6.21
C SER A 44 -19.55 -10.56 -7.55
N SER A 45 -18.26 -10.64 -7.91
CA SER A 45 -17.78 -11.16 -9.19
C SER A 45 -17.32 -12.61 -9.10
N LEU A 46 -17.33 -13.21 -7.90
CA LEU A 46 -16.90 -14.59 -7.68
C LEU A 46 -18.04 -15.59 -7.91
N GLY A 47 -17.81 -16.60 -8.76
CA GLY A 47 -18.71 -17.74 -8.98
C GLY A 47 -19.35 -17.78 -10.38
N PRO A 48 -20.10 -18.84 -10.72
CA PRO A 48 -20.69 -19.02 -12.05
C PRO A 48 -21.79 -17.99 -12.40
N ARG A 49 -22.24 -17.19 -11.43
CA ARG A 49 -23.16 -16.06 -11.58
C ARG A 49 -22.57 -14.75 -11.04
N GLY A 50 -21.24 -14.63 -11.08
CA GLY A 50 -20.55 -13.39 -10.71
C GLY A 50 -20.98 -12.23 -11.59
N LEU A 51 -21.05 -11.03 -11.01
CA LEU A 51 -21.32 -9.80 -11.74
C LEU A 51 -20.06 -9.27 -12.41
N ASP A 52 -20.17 -8.85 -13.67
CA ASP A 52 -19.14 -8.08 -14.33
C ASP A 52 -19.02 -6.67 -13.73
N LYS A 53 -17.81 -6.13 -13.73
CA LYS A 53 -17.54 -4.74 -13.31
C LYS A 53 -17.13 -3.93 -14.52
N MET A 54 -17.84 -2.83 -14.76
CA MET A 54 -17.46 -1.83 -15.74
C MET A 54 -16.51 -0.83 -15.07
N LEU A 55 -15.25 -0.82 -15.48
CA LEU A 55 -14.26 0.16 -15.03
C LEU A 55 -14.33 1.38 -15.95
N VAL A 56 -14.38 2.57 -15.36
CA VAL A 56 -14.39 3.85 -16.07
C VAL A 56 -13.21 4.67 -15.54
N ASP A 57 -12.38 5.19 -16.45
CA ASP A 57 -11.28 6.10 -16.13
C ASP A 57 -11.74 7.56 -16.25
N SER A 58 -11.03 8.48 -15.58
CA SER A 58 -11.35 9.92 -15.50
C SER A 58 -10.62 10.75 -16.55
#